data_AF-A0A537VIW3-F1
#
_entry.id   AF-A0A537VIW3-F1
#
_cell.length_a   1.000
_cell.length_b   1.000
_cell.length_c   1.000
_cell.angle_alpha   90.00
_cell.angle_beta   90.00
_cell.angle_gamma   90.00
#
_symmetry.space_group_name_H-M   'P 1'
#
loop_
_entity.id
_entity.type
_entity.pdbx_description
1 polymer ?
#
loop_
_entity_poly.entity_id
_entity_poly.type
_entity_poly.pdbx_seq_one_letter_code
_entity_poly.pdbx_strand_id
1 'polypeptide(L)'
;MTEPPAPPPGGGSQPPDWGEMGQKLRAAQGPNRVMLIAGLLFFVDSFLPWYGFKITLLGQRFAANIKGWSAGGLAVIAILLAIAATVLAAMEVLGAVKDMSVPSGTLSLALSGGAFVFTLLRWVTHTSIVKYGLYVALILGAVMTYAAYQKFHAQS
;
A
#
# COMPACT_ATOMS: atom_id res chain seq x y z
N MET A 1 9.74 31.64 53.80
CA MET A 1 10.50 30.62 53.05
C MET A 1 9.53 30.00 52.07
N THR A 2 9.56 30.41 50.81
CA THR A 2 8.69 29.91 49.74
C THR A 2 9.28 28.62 49.18
N GLU A 3 8.50 27.55 49.08
CA GLU A 3 8.94 26.27 48.50
C GLU A 3 9.50 26.47 47.07
N PRO A 4 10.57 25.76 46.70
CA PRO A 4 11.09 25.80 45.33
C PRO A 4 10.07 25.20 44.35
N PRO A 5 9.93 25.77 43.13
CA PRO A 5 9.00 25.29 42.13
C PRO A 5 9.32 23.86 41.72
N ALA A 6 8.29 23.03 41.61
CA ALA A 6 8.41 21.62 41.26
C ALA A 6 9.18 21.43 39.94
N PRO A 7 10.10 20.46 39.86
CA PRO A 7 10.86 20.21 38.64
C PRO A 7 9.94 19.84 37.48
N PRO A 8 10.23 20.32 36.25
CA PRO A 8 9.41 20.02 35.08
C PRO A 8 9.30 18.50 34.89
N PRO A 9 8.12 17.98 34.51
CA PRO A 9 7.91 16.56 34.30
C PRO A 9 8.97 16.02 33.34
N GLY A 10 9.78 15.08 33.82
CA GLY A 10 10.92 14.54 33.09
C GLY A 10 10.51 14.05 31.71
N GLY A 11 11.31 14.39 30.71
CA GLY A 11 11.20 13.93 29.32
C GLY A 11 11.47 12.43 29.20
N GLY A 12 10.60 11.61 29.78
CA GLY A 12 10.50 10.19 29.46
C GLY A 12 9.81 10.07 28.11
N SER A 13 10.42 9.36 27.17
CA SER A 13 9.81 8.98 25.91
C SER A 13 8.44 8.35 26.17
N GLN A 14 7.39 9.14 25.98
CA GLN A 14 6.02 8.70 26.14
C GLN A 14 5.82 7.48 25.25
N PRO A 15 5.40 6.32 25.79
CA PRO A 15 5.18 5.15 24.97
C PRO A 15 4.17 5.51 23.87
N PRO A 16 4.34 5.01 22.63
CA PRO A 16 3.46 5.35 21.53
C PRO A 16 1.99 5.14 21.94
N ASP A 17 1.18 6.20 21.90
CA ASP A 17 -0.22 6.14 22.30
C ASP A 17 -1.03 5.43 21.21
N TRP A 18 -1.04 4.09 21.29
CA TRP A 18 -1.79 3.22 20.40
C TRP A 18 -3.30 3.47 20.44
N GLY A 19 -3.82 4.00 21.56
CA GLY A 19 -5.22 4.36 21.73
C GLY A 19 -5.59 5.59 20.93
N GLU A 20 -4.79 6.65 21.04
CA GLU A 20 -4.94 7.88 20.27
C GLU A 20 -4.70 7.63 18.76
N MET A 21 -3.71 6.82 18.39
CA MET A 21 -3.52 6.38 17.00
C MET A 21 -4.70 5.55 16.50
N GLY A 22 -5.23 4.63 17.32
CA GLY A 22 -6.42 3.85 17.01
C GLY A 22 -7.66 4.72 16.82
N GLN A 23 -7.82 5.77 17.62
CA GLN A 23 -8.86 6.78 17.45
C GLN A 23 -8.62 7.65 16.22
N LYS A 24 -7.40 8.07 15.90
CA LYS A 24 -7.08 8.80 14.65
C LYS A 24 -7.32 7.94 13.42
N LEU A 25 -7.05 6.64 13.47
CA LEU A 25 -7.38 5.67 12.42
C LEU A 25 -8.89 5.40 12.34
N ARG A 26 -9.61 5.43 13.47
CA ARG A 26 -11.08 5.38 13.50
C ARG A 26 -11.72 6.73 13.15
N ALA A 27 -11.05 7.86 13.29
CA ALA A 27 -11.56 9.17 12.93
C ALA A 27 -11.26 9.48 11.46
N ALA A 28 -10.16 8.96 10.91
CA ALA A 28 -9.89 8.83 9.48
C ALA A 28 -10.79 7.78 8.78
N GLN A 29 -11.96 7.49 9.35
CA GLN A 29 -12.94 6.53 8.85
C GLN A 29 -13.41 6.95 7.46
N GLY A 30 -12.73 6.44 6.45
CA GLY A 30 -12.97 6.79 5.06
C GLY A 30 -12.02 6.04 4.13
N PRO A 31 -12.10 6.34 2.82
CA PRO A 31 -11.38 5.60 1.79
C PRO A 31 -9.85 5.64 1.96
N ASN A 32 -9.30 6.70 2.56
CA ASN A 32 -7.85 6.83 2.81
C ASN A 32 -7.29 5.73 3.72
N ARG A 33 -8.04 5.27 4.74
CA ARG A 33 -7.58 4.17 5.60
C ARG A 33 -7.52 2.85 4.83
N VAL A 34 -8.51 2.61 3.97
CA VAL A 34 -8.54 1.41 3.12
C VAL A 34 -7.37 1.44 2.15
N MET A 35 -7.09 2.59 1.54
CA MET A 35 -5.92 2.77 0.67
C MET A 35 -4.60 2.51 1.40
N LEU A 36 -4.45 2.98 2.64
CA LEU A 36 -3.24 2.76 3.43
C LEU A 36 -3.03 1.28 3.76
N ILE A 37 -4.08 0.60 4.23
CA ILE A 37 -3.99 -0.83 4.58
C ILE A 37 -3.74 -1.66 3.32
N ALA A 38 -4.53 -1.44 2.27
CA ALA A 38 -4.41 -2.20 1.02
C ALA A 38 -3.06 -1.93 0.32
N GLY A 39 -2.59 -0.68 0.34
CA GLY A 39 -1.29 -0.30 -0.21
C GLY A 39 -0.11 -0.88 0.54
N LEU A 40 -0.17 -0.91 1.88
CA LEU A 40 0.84 -1.58 2.70
C LEU A 40 0.85 -3.08 2.45
N LEU A 41 -0.33 -3.71 2.39
CA LEU A 41 -0.44 -5.13 2.06
C LEU A 41 0.08 -5.43 0.64
N PHE A 42 -0.19 -4.56 -0.33
CA PHE A 42 0.31 -4.71 -1.70
C PHE A 42 1.84 -4.63 -1.73
N PHE A 43 2.40 -3.70 -0.97
CA PHE A 43 3.84 -3.57 -0.82
C PHE A 43 4.44 -4.83 -0.19
N VAL A 44 3.84 -5.39 0.86
CA VAL A 44 4.31 -6.66 1.44
C VAL A 44 4.18 -7.81 0.42
N ASP A 45 3.05 -7.89 -0.29
CA ASP A 45 2.81 -8.88 -1.32
C ASP A 45 3.82 -8.80 -2.49
N SER A 46 4.36 -7.61 -2.79
CA SER A 46 5.37 -7.46 -3.84
C SER A 46 6.65 -8.29 -3.61
N PHE A 47 6.91 -8.70 -2.36
CA PHE A 47 8.02 -9.59 -1.99
C PHE A 47 7.65 -11.08 -2.03
N LEU A 48 6.37 -11.41 -2.14
CA LEU A 48 5.89 -12.78 -2.28
C LEU A 48 6.14 -13.32 -3.69
N PRO A 49 6.17 -14.65 -3.87
CA PRO A 49 6.25 -15.27 -5.18
C PRO A 49 5.00 -14.94 -6.01
N TRP A 50 5.18 -14.15 -7.07
CA TRP A 50 4.15 -13.90 -8.08
C TRP A 50 4.14 -14.97 -9.15
N TYR A 51 5.32 -15.52 -9.46
CA TYR A 51 5.50 -16.62 -10.40
C TYR A 51 6.47 -17.65 -9.81
N GLY A 52 6.39 -18.91 -10.23
CA GLY A 52 7.43 -19.87 -9.84
C GLY A 52 7.18 -21.30 -10.28
N PHE A 53 8.22 -21.95 -10.81
CA PHE A 53 8.13 -23.31 -11.31
C PHE A 53 8.76 -24.32 -10.35
N LYS A 54 8.29 -25.56 -10.44
CA LYS A 54 8.87 -26.71 -9.76
C LYS A 54 9.18 -27.75 -10.82
N ILE A 55 10.44 -28.16 -10.92
CA ILE A 55 10.89 -29.20 -11.85
C ILE A 55 11.59 -30.28 -11.02
N THR A 56 11.26 -31.54 -11.29
CA THR A 56 11.98 -32.68 -10.71
C THR A 56 12.86 -33.28 -11.80
N LEU A 57 14.18 -33.27 -11.60
CA LEU A 57 15.15 -33.83 -12.53
C LEU A 57 16.09 -34.76 -11.76
N LEU A 58 16.26 -35.99 -12.25
CA LEU A 58 17.12 -37.01 -11.61
C LEU A 58 16.80 -37.24 -10.11
N GLY A 59 15.52 -37.19 -9.74
CA GLY A 59 15.08 -37.34 -8.35
C GLY A 59 15.31 -36.12 -7.45
N GLN A 60 15.96 -35.07 -7.95
CA GLN A 60 16.17 -33.80 -7.23
C GLN A 60 15.08 -32.78 -7.60
N ARG A 61 14.50 -32.13 -6.58
CA ARG A 61 13.44 -31.12 -6.73
C ARG A 61 14.06 -29.73 -6.80
N PHE A 62 13.93 -29.08 -7.95
CA PHE A 62 14.32 -27.69 -8.17
C PHE A 62 13.08 -26.80 -8.14
N ALA A 63 13.12 -25.75 -7.33
CA ALA A 63 12.06 -24.75 -7.26
C ALA A 63 12.65 -23.36 -7.42
N ALA A 64 12.09 -22.57 -8.33
CA ALA A 64 12.44 -21.16 -8.50
C ALA A 64 11.20 -20.30 -8.31
N ASN A 65 11.35 -19.20 -7.57
CA ASN A 65 10.28 -18.24 -7.30
C ASN A 65 10.72 -16.86 -7.78
N ILE A 66 9.83 -16.20 -8.51
CA ILE A 66 10.01 -14.84 -9.01
C ILE A 66 9.08 -13.93 -8.23
N LYS A 67 9.66 -12.98 -7.49
CA LYS A 67 8.96 -11.98 -6.69
C LYS A 67 8.40 -10.87 -7.59
N GLY A 68 7.44 -10.08 -7.10
CA GLY A 68 6.90 -8.93 -7.85
C GLY A 68 7.97 -7.99 -8.39
N TRP A 69 8.98 -7.66 -7.58
CA TRP A 69 10.12 -6.82 -7.97
C TRP A 69 11.00 -7.41 -9.08
N SER A 70 11.02 -8.73 -9.22
CA SER A 70 11.78 -9.45 -10.26
C SER A 70 10.88 -9.95 -11.39
N ALA A 71 9.59 -9.65 -11.34
CA ALA A 71 8.61 -10.08 -12.33
C ALA A 71 8.58 -9.13 -13.55
N GLY A 72 9.63 -8.38 -13.84
CA GLY A 72 9.73 -7.53 -15.02
C GLY A 72 9.15 -6.11 -14.86
N GLY A 73 9.38 -5.26 -15.87
CA GLY A 73 9.14 -3.81 -15.79
C GLY A 73 7.69 -3.42 -15.45
N LEU A 74 6.70 -4.10 -16.02
CA LEU A 74 5.28 -3.81 -15.74
C LEU A 74 4.92 -4.04 -14.26
N ALA A 75 5.48 -5.09 -13.64
CA ALA A 75 5.27 -5.39 -12.22
C ALA A 75 5.90 -4.30 -11.35
N VAL A 76 7.12 -3.88 -11.68
CA VAL A 76 7.81 -2.80 -10.95
C VAL A 76 7.04 -1.49 -11.06
N ILE A 77 6.54 -1.13 -12.25
CA ILE A 77 5.71 0.07 -12.44
C ILE A 77 4.44 -0.02 -11.58
N ALA A 78 3.76 -1.18 -11.58
CA ALA A 78 2.58 -1.38 -10.74
C ALA A 78 2.88 -1.17 -9.26
N ILE A 79 3.98 -1.74 -8.76
CA ILE A 79 4.40 -1.61 -7.36
C ILE A 79 4.73 -0.15 -7.01
N LEU A 80 5.45 0.56 -7.88
CA LEU A 80 5.79 1.98 -7.66
C LEU A 80 4.54 2.86 -7.63
N LEU A 81 3.57 2.61 -8.51
CA LEU A 81 2.29 3.32 -8.52
C LEU A 81 1.47 3.04 -7.25
N ALA A 82 1.46 1.79 -6.77
CA ALA A 82 0.80 1.43 -5.52
C ALA A 82 1.47 2.13 -4.31
N ILE A 83 2.80 2.18 -4.27
CA ILE A 83 3.55 2.91 -3.23
C ILE A 83 3.21 4.40 -3.28
N ALA A 84 3.24 5.01 -4.47
CA ALA A 84 2.95 6.43 -4.62
C ALA A 84 1.50 6.78 -4.21
N ALA A 85 0.51 5.95 -4.55
CA ALA A 85 -0.86 6.10 -4.04
C ALA A 85 -0.93 6.00 -2.51
N THR A 86 -0.18 5.07 -1.92
CA THR A 86 -0.14 4.86 -0.46
C THR A 86 0.50 6.04 0.25
N VAL A 87 1.60 6.56 -0.27
CA VAL A 87 2.29 7.75 0.27
C VAL A 87 1.39 8.96 0.17
N LEU A 88 0.70 9.18 -0.96
CA LEU A 88 -0.26 10.27 -1.10
C LEU A 88 -1.38 10.18 -0.05
N ALA A 89 -1.97 8.99 0.13
CA ALA A 89 -2.98 8.76 1.16
C ALA A 89 -2.43 9.01 2.58
N ALA A 90 -1.18 8.64 2.84
CA ALA A 90 -0.53 8.92 4.13
C ALA A 90 -0.34 10.42 4.36
N MET A 91 0.17 11.14 3.36
CA MET A 91 0.41 12.59 3.46
C MET A 91 -0.91 13.37 3.69
N GLU A 92 -2.00 12.93 3.09
CA GLU A 92 -3.32 13.52 3.34
C GLU A 92 -3.85 13.25 4.73
N VAL A 93 -3.71 12.02 5.24
CA VAL A 93 -4.11 11.69 6.63
C VAL A 93 -3.31 12.50 7.64
N LEU A 94 -2.04 12.78 7.33
CA LEU A 94 -1.17 13.63 8.14
C LEU A 94 -1.43 15.13 7.96
N GLY A 95 -2.32 15.52 7.04
CA GLY A 95 -2.62 16.93 6.74
C GLY A 95 -1.46 17.69 6.09
N ALA A 96 -0.44 16.97 5.59
CA ALA A 96 0.73 17.54 4.92
C ALA A 96 0.40 18.07 3.51
N VAL A 97 -0.81 17.79 3.02
CA VAL A 97 -1.30 18.18 1.70
C VAL A 97 -2.64 18.88 1.87
N LYS A 98 -2.65 20.21 1.85
CA LYS A 98 -3.88 21.00 1.92
C LYS A 98 -4.23 21.72 0.61
N ASP A 99 -3.24 22.05 -0.22
CA ASP A 99 -3.44 22.83 -1.45
C ASP A 99 -2.70 22.18 -2.64
N MET A 100 -3.29 21.12 -3.21
CA MET A 100 -2.82 20.56 -4.47
C MET A 100 -3.57 21.20 -5.65
N SER A 101 -2.84 21.49 -6.73
CA SER A 101 -3.43 21.96 -7.99
C SER A 101 -4.36 20.93 -8.65
N VAL A 102 -4.22 19.65 -8.29
CA VAL A 102 -5.05 18.55 -8.79
C VAL A 102 -5.85 17.97 -7.62
N PRO A 103 -7.17 17.72 -7.77
CA PRO A 103 -7.96 17.06 -6.74
C PRO A 103 -7.32 15.75 -6.31
N SER A 104 -7.16 15.58 -5.00
CA SER A 104 -6.42 14.46 -4.44
C SER A 104 -7.09 13.10 -4.73
N GLY A 105 -8.42 13.09 -4.90
CA GLY A 105 -9.20 11.95 -5.33
C GLY A 105 -8.83 11.50 -6.76
N THR A 106 -8.70 12.44 -7.70
CA THR A 106 -8.30 12.15 -9.09
C THR A 106 -6.90 11.57 -9.15
N LEU A 107 -5.95 12.16 -8.42
CA LEU A 107 -4.57 11.69 -8.38
C LEU A 107 -4.47 10.29 -7.74
N SER A 108 -5.19 10.08 -6.63
CA SER A 108 -5.32 8.78 -5.96
C SER A 108 -5.88 7.71 -6.89
N LEU A 109 -6.90 8.05 -7.68
CA LEU A 109 -7.55 7.14 -8.62
C LEU A 109 -6.61 6.81 -9.80
N ALA A 110 -5.90 7.80 -10.33
CA ALA A 110 -4.93 7.57 -11.40
C ALA A 110 -3.78 6.65 -10.95
N LEU A 111 -3.22 6.89 -9.75
CA LEU A 111 -2.13 6.08 -9.19
C LEU A 111 -2.58 4.65 -8.88
N SER A 112 -3.68 4.49 -8.12
CA SER A 112 -4.18 3.17 -7.73
C SER A 112 -4.78 2.40 -8.91
N GLY A 113 -5.51 3.08 -9.80
CA GLY A 113 -6.04 2.51 -11.04
C GLY A 113 -4.91 2.09 -11.99
N GLY A 114 -3.88 2.92 -12.12
CA GLY A 114 -2.67 2.57 -12.85
C GLY A 114 -2.00 1.32 -12.27
N ALA A 115 -1.79 1.28 -10.95
CA ALA A 115 -1.22 0.10 -10.29
C ALA A 115 -2.01 -1.18 -10.58
N PHE A 116 -3.34 -1.12 -10.51
CA PHE A 116 -4.21 -2.25 -10.82
C PHE A 116 -4.12 -2.66 -12.30
N VAL A 117 -4.20 -1.71 -13.23
CA VAL A 117 -4.11 -1.96 -14.68
C VAL A 117 -2.74 -2.55 -15.06
N PHE A 118 -1.64 -2.04 -14.51
CA PHE A 118 -0.30 -2.59 -14.79
C PHE A 118 -0.13 -4.00 -14.20
N THR A 119 -0.73 -4.27 -13.03
CA THR A 119 -0.79 -5.63 -12.46
C THR A 119 -1.59 -6.58 -13.37
N LEU A 120 -2.73 -6.14 -13.88
CA LEU A 120 -3.55 -6.89 -14.84
C LEU A 120 -2.80 -7.14 -16.15
N LEU A 121 -2.16 -6.12 -16.72
CA LEU A 121 -1.35 -6.26 -17.92
C LEU A 121 -0.21 -7.25 -17.71
N ARG A 122 0.41 -7.25 -16.51
CA ARG A 122 1.43 -8.23 -16.17
C ARG A 122 0.87 -9.66 -16.15
N TRP A 123 -0.31 -9.85 -15.58
CA TRP A 123 -0.98 -11.15 -15.57
C TRP A 123 -1.34 -11.64 -16.98
N VAL A 124 -1.90 -10.78 -17.82
CA VAL A 124 -2.29 -11.14 -19.20
C VAL A 124 -1.09 -11.41 -20.09
N THR A 125 0.02 -10.67 -19.90
CA THR A 125 1.26 -10.87 -20.69
C THR A 125 2.09 -12.07 -20.23
N HIS A 126 1.94 -12.51 -18.98
CA HIS A 126 2.55 -13.73 -18.45
C HIS A 126 1.52 -14.50 -17.63
N THR A 127 0.87 -15.47 -18.29
CA THR A 127 -0.14 -16.35 -17.68
C THR A 127 0.45 -17.67 -17.21
N SER A 128 1.66 -18.02 -17.66
CA SER A 128 2.32 -19.26 -17.29
C SER A 128 2.91 -19.17 -15.89
N ILE A 129 2.69 -20.23 -15.09
CA ILE A 129 3.36 -20.46 -13.81
C ILE A 129 3.05 -19.41 -12.71
N VAL A 130 1.87 -18.82 -12.77
CA VAL A 130 1.36 -17.85 -11.77
C VAL A 130 1.22 -18.50 -10.40
N LYS A 131 1.55 -17.74 -9.35
CA LYS A 131 1.41 -18.11 -7.93
C LYS A 131 0.40 -17.21 -7.22
N TYR A 132 0.09 -17.56 -5.98
CA TYR A 132 -0.88 -16.87 -5.13
C TYR A 132 -0.59 -15.38 -4.94
N GLY A 133 0.68 -14.95 -4.90
CA GLY A 133 1.04 -13.53 -4.69
C GLY A 133 0.43 -12.61 -5.74
N LEU A 134 0.46 -13.00 -7.02
CA LEU A 134 -0.13 -12.16 -8.07
C LEU A 134 -1.65 -11.98 -7.93
N TYR A 135 -2.38 -13.00 -7.46
CA TYR A 135 -3.82 -12.88 -7.22
C TYR A 135 -4.11 -11.97 -6.02
N VAL A 136 -3.27 -12.02 -4.99
CA VAL A 136 -3.36 -11.12 -3.83
C VAL A 136 -3.11 -9.68 -4.26
N ALA A 137 -2.07 -9.43 -5.07
CA ALA A 137 -1.81 -8.11 -5.67
C ALA A 137 -3.02 -7.59 -6.47
N LEU A 138 -3.67 -8.43 -7.28
CA LEU A 138 -4.86 -8.03 -8.05
C LEU A 138 -6.03 -7.62 -7.14
N ILE A 139 -6.32 -8.40 -6.11
CA ILE A 139 -7.39 -8.08 -5.15
C ILE A 139 -7.06 -6.78 -4.42
N LEU A 140 -5.82 -6.63 -3.94
CA LEU A 140 -5.39 -5.43 -3.21
C LEU A 140 -5.39 -4.18 -4.11
N GLY A 141 -4.96 -4.32 -5.37
CA GLY A 141 -5.03 -3.27 -6.37
C GLY A 141 -6.47 -2.84 -6.61
N ALA A 142 -7.40 -3.79 -6.81
CA ALA A 142 -8.82 -3.48 -6.98
C ALA A 142 -9.43 -2.78 -5.76
N VAL A 143 -9.09 -3.23 -4.55
CA VAL A 143 -9.54 -2.60 -3.29
C VAL A 143 -8.99 -1.18 -3.16
N MET A 144 -7.72 -0.94 -3.48
CA MET A 144 -7.13 0.41 -3.51
C MET A 144 -7.84 1.31 -4.53
N THR A 145 -8.07 0.81 -5.76
CA THR A 145 -8.75 1.57 -6.80
C THR A 145 -10.19 1.91 -6.41
N TYR A 146 -10.91 0.96 -5.81
CA TYR A 146 -12.27 1.20 -5.34
C TYR A 146 -12.33 2.24 -4.22
N ALA A 147 -11.40 2.19 -3.26
CA ALA A 147 -11.29 3.22 -2.23
C ALA A 147 -10.95 4.59 -2.84
N ALA A 148 -10.02 4.66 -3.79
CA ALA A 148 -9.71 5.91 -4.50
C ALA A 148 -10.92 6.44 -5.30
N TYR A 149 -11.74 5.55 -5.86
CA TYR A 149 -12.96 5.90 -6.57
C TYR A 149 -14.02 6.52 -5.65
N GLN A 150 -14.23 5.94 -4.46
CA GLN A 150 -15.11 6.54 -3.45
C GLN A 150 -14.66 7.94 -3.05
N LYS A 151 -13.34 8.13 -2.91
CA LYS A 151 -12.75 9.43 -2.60
C LYS A 151 -12.93 10.44 -3.73
N PHE A 152 -12.80 10.00 -4.99
CA PHE A 152 -13.08 10.83 -6.16
C PHE A 152 -14.54 11.29 -6.20
N HIS A 153 -15.49 10.39 -5.91
CA HIS A 153 -16.93 10.72 -5.87
C HIS A 153 -17.31 11.64 -4.71
N ALA A 154 -16.58 11.58 -3.60
CA ALA A 154 -16.78 12.49 -2.49
C ALA A 154 -16.26 13.92 -2.75
N GLN A 155 -15.49 14.12 -3.83
CA GLN A 155 -14.88 15.41 -4.20
C GLN A 155 -15.52 16.06 -5.45
N SER A 156 -16.34 15.32 -6.21
CA SER A 156 -17.08 15.79 -7.39
C SER A 156 -18.46 16.31 -7.03
#